data_AF-A0A2I8EIZ1-F1
#
_entry.id   AF-A0A2I8EIZ1-F1
#
_cell.length_a   1.000
_cell.length_b   1.000
_cell.length_c   1.000
_cell.angle_alpha   90.00
_cell.angle_beta   90.00
_cell.angle_gamma   90.00
#
_symmetry.space_group_name_H-M   'P 1'
#
loop_
_entity.id
_entity.type
_entity.pdbx_description
1 polymer ?
#
loop_
_entity_poly.entity_id
_entity_poly.type
_entity_poly.pdbx_seq_one_letter_code
_entity_poly.pdbx_strand_id
1 'polypeptide(L)'
;MPRKPKTTTEAQTALPSIPKELIDQFVKGPMTAEAVHAASAAFKKALIERALGAELGHHLGYPAGAVRPEDATNQRNGKSGKTVLTDDGPLRLEIPRDRDGSFAPILIPKHERRFTGFDDKIIAMYARGMTVREIQGFLAEQYGTDVSPEFISSVTDAVMDEVSIWQARPLEPMYPVVFFDALRVKIREEGMVRNKAIYLALGILPDGTRDILGLWIENTEGAKFWMKVFSDLKVRGVQDILIAVTDGLKGMPEALGAVFPATTLQTCIVHLIRHSLDYASWKDRRGLAAALKPIYSATGAEAAQTELDAFEQGEWGQKFPTVVAAWRRAWDRVIPFFAFPPAVRKVIYTTNAIESVNARLRKIVKTRGHFPTDEAATKLLWLALRNITADWSRAAHDWKAAMNQFAILYEDRFTRNHL
;
A
#
# COMPACT_ATOMS: atom_id res chain seq x y z
N MET A 1 31.25 14.73 -14.62
CA MET A 1 30.17 14.06 -15.38
C MET A 1 28.90 14.90 -15.29
N PRO A 2 28.21 15.14 -16.42
CA PRO A 2 27.14 16.13 -16.49
C PRO A 2 25.92 15.69 -15.67
N ARG A 3 25.35 16.65 -14.93
CA ARG A 3 24.08 16.53 -14.20
C ARG A 3 23.01 16.06 -15.17
N LYS A 4 22.44 14.85 -14.93
CA LYS A 4 21.22 14.43 -15.62
C LYS A 4 20.13 15.49 -15.35
N PRO A 5 19.44 16.00 -16.39
CA PRO A 5 18.34 16.94 -16.19
C PRO A 5 17.21 16.25 -15.42
N LYS A 6 16.54 17.01 -14.56
CA LYS A 6 15.31 16.59 -13.89
C LYS A 6 14.32 16.14 -14.98
N THR A 7 13.91 14.88 -14.94
CA THR A 7 12.68 14.42 -15.59
C THR A 7 11.49 15.01 -14.82
N THR A 8 11.22 16.29 -15.06
CA THR A 8 9.90 16.89 -14.87
C THR A 8 9.20 16.80 -16.20
N THR A 9 8.37 15.77 -16.37
CA THR A 9 7.25 15.82 -17.30
C THR A 9 6.24 14.77 -16.86
N GLU A 10 5.51 15.07 -15.77
CA GLU A 10 4.07 14.89 -15.92
C GLU A 10 3.73 15.72 -17.16
N ALA A 11 3.29 15.06 -18.23
CA ALA A 11 2.72 15.80 -19.34
C ALA A 11 1.57 16.61 -18.72
N GLN A 12 1.79 17.90 -18.50
CA GLN A 12 0.70 18.84 -18.31
C GLN A 12 -0.10 18.71 -19.58
N THR A 13 -1.17 17.93 -19.54
CA THR A 13 -2.13 17.84 -20.61
C THR A 13 -2.54 19.28 -20.85
N ALA A 14 -2.08 19.88 -21.94
CA ALA A 14 -2.34 21.27 -22.23
C ALA A 14 -3.87 21.42 -22.25
N LEU A 15 -4.39 22.24 -21.34
CA LEU A 15 -5.83 22.49 -21.29
C LEU A 15 -6.26 23.02 -22.66
N PRO A 16 -7.41 22.57 -23.18
CA PRO A 16 -7.92 23.08 -24.45
C PRO A 16 -8.05 24.62 -24.36
N SER A 17 -7.55 25.34 -25.36
CA SER A 17 -7.62 26.80 -25.35
C SER A 17 -9.07 27.25 -25.50
N ILE A 18 -9.59 27.93 -24.48
CA ILE A 18 -10.92 28.52 -24.50
C ILE A 18 -10.83 29.86 -25.25
N PRO A 19 -11.61 30.09 -26.32
CA PRO A 19 -11.63 31.37 -27.04
C PRO A 19 -11.98 32.53 -26.10
N LYS A 20 -11.31 33.68 -26.27
CA LYS A 20 -11.51 34.86 -25.40
C LYS A 20 -12.96 35.34 -25.43
N GLU A 21 -13.59 35.23 -26.60
CA GLU A 21 -14.97 35.61 -26.84
C GLU A 21 -15.94 34.81 -25.97
N LEU A 22 -15.59 33.55 -25.64
CA LEU A 22 -16.38 32.73 -24.73
C LEU A 22 -16.19 33.18 -23.27
N ILE A 23 -14.97 33.54 -22.88
CA ILE A 23 -14.67 34.04 -21.53
C ILE A 23 -15.39 35.38 -21.28
N ASP A 24 -15.37 36.29 -22.25
CA ASP A 24 -16.01 37.61 -22.15
C ASP A 24 -17.55 37.51 -22.05
N GLN A 25 -18.15 36.42 -22.52
CA GLN A 25 -19.58 36.15 -22.35
C GLN A 25 -19.95 35.72 -20.92
N PHE A 26 -19.05 35.00 -20.24
CA PHE A 26 -19.25 34.53 -18.86
C PHE A 26 -18.73 35.52 -17.81
N VAL A 27 -17.73 36.34 -18.15
CA VAL A 27 -17.06 37.28 -17.23
C VAL A 27 -17.31 38.71 -17.69
N LYS A 28 -18.42 39.31 -17.22
CA LYS A 28 -18.83 40.68 -17.60
C LYS A 28 -18.32 41.78 -16.65
N GLY A 29 -17.44 41.43 -15.71
CA GLY A 29 -16.93 42.31 -14.66
C GLY A 29 -16.28 41.51 -13.52
N PRO A 30 -15.92 42.16 -12.39
CA PRO A 30 -15.42 41.46 -11.21
C PRO A 30 -16.46 40.45 -10.71
N MET A 31 -16.03 39.19 -10.51
CA MET A 31 -16.89 38.11 -10.04
C MET A 31 -16.53 37.74 -8.60
N THR A 32 -17.54 37.44 -7.79
CA THR A 32 -17.31 36.81 -6.48
C THR A 32 -16.96 35.33 -6.67
N ALA A 33 -16.43 34.69 -5.62
CA ALA A 33 -16.15 33.25 -5.65
C ALA A 33 -17.42 32.44 -5.97
N GLU A 34 -18.59 32.80 -5.42
CA GLU A 34 -19.85 32.10 -5.73
C GLU A 34 -20.24 32.25 -7.21
N ALA A 35 -20.05 33.43 -7.79
CA ALA A 35 -20.36 33.67 -9.20
C ALA A 35 -19.45 32.86 -10.13
N VAL A 36 -18.16 32.73 -9.80
CA VAL A 36 -17.21 31.89 -10.55
C VAL A 36 -17.60 30.41 -10.46
N HIS A 37 -17.98 29.93 -9.28
CA HIS A 37 -18.46 28.56 -9.09
C HIS A 37 -19.74 28.29 -9.90
N ALA A 38 -20.72 29.21 -9.86
CA ALA A 38 -21.97 29.07 -10.61
C ALA A 38 -21.73 29.03 -12.13
N ALA A 39 -20.86 29.89 -12.65
CA ALA A 39 -20.49 29.89 -14.07
C ALA A 39 -19.78 28.58 -14.48
N SER A 40 -18.87 28.10 -13.65
CA SER A 40 -18.15 26.83 -13.87
C SER A 40 -19.11 25.64 -13.87
N ALA A 41 -20.07 25.60 -12.94
CA ALA A 41 -21.08 24.56 -12.87
C ALA A 41 -22.02 24.58 -14.09
N ALA A 42 -22.44 25.76 -14.54
CA ALA A 42 -23.25 25.93 -15.76
C ALA A 42 -22.51 25.46 -17.02
N PHE A 43 -21.23 25.81 -17.14
CA PHE A 43 -20.39 25.35 -18.25
C PHE A 43 -20.19 23.84 -18.24
N LYS A 44 -19.88 23.26 -17.06
CA LYS A 44 -19.74 21.80 -16.89
C LYS A 44 -21.03 21.07 -17.26
N LYS A 45 -22.20 21.57 -16.81
CA LYS A 45 -23.51 21.04 -17.19
C LYS A 45 -23.69 21.02 -18.71
N ALA A 46 -23.44 22.15 -19.37
CA ALA A 46 -23.59 22.26 -20.81
C ALA A 46 -22.69 21.28 -21.57
N LEU A 47 -21.43 21.12 -21.12
CA LEU A 47 -20.47 20.20 -21.71
C LEU A 47 -20.93 18.74 -21.59
N ILE A 48 -21.36 18.33 -20.39
CA ILE A 48 -21.83 16.96 -20.13
C ILE A 48 -23.10 16.65 -20.94
N GLU A 49 -24.10 17.54 -20.93
CA GLU A 49 -25.32 17.34 -21.70
C GLU A 49 -25.07 17.29 -23.22
N ARG A 50 -24.10 18.08 -23.72
CA ARG A 50 -23.70 18.06 -25.12
C ARG A 50 -23.02 16.74 -25.50
N ALA A 51 -22.13 16.24 -24.66
CA ALA A 51 -21.47 14.95 -24.85
C ALA A 51 -22.49 13.79 -24.87
N LEU A 52 -23.40 13.74 -23.90
CA LEU A 52 -24.49 12.75 -23.88
C LEU A 52 -25.40 12.85 -25.11
N GLY A 53 -25.66 14.06 -25.60
CA GLY A 53 -26.42 14.29 -26.83
C GLY A 53 -25.73 13.74 -28.08
N ALA A 54 -24.40 13.83 -28.13
CA ALA A 54 -23.56 13.27 -29.18
C ALA A 54 -23.53 11.73 -29.11
N GLU A 55 -23.40 11.14 -27.92
CA GLU A 55 -23.52 9.68 -27.72
C GLU A 55 -24.86 9.16 -28.25
N LEU A 56 -25.98 9.83 -27.93
CA LEU A 56 -27.29 9.45 -28.47
C LEU A 56 -27.36 9.59 -30.00
N GLY A 57 -26.66 10.58 -30.58
CA GLY A 57 -26.58 10.70 -32.04
C GLY A 57 -25.82 9.56 -32.69
N HIS A 58 -24.72 9.13 -32.07
CA HIS A 58 -23.99 7.95 -32.51
C HIS A 58 -24.84 6.68 -32.39
N HIS A 59 -25.54 6.50 -31.25
CA HIS A 59 -26.45 5.37 -31.02
C HIS A 59 -27.57 5.27 -32.06
N LEU A 60 -28.16 6.41 -32.43
CA LEU A 60 -29.27 6.45 -33.40
C LEU A 60 -28.79 6.46 -34.87
N GLY A 61 -27.49 6.68 -35.13
CA GLY A 61 -26.94 6.80 -36.47
C GLY A 61 -27.18 8.16 -37.15
N TYR A 62 -27.74 9.16 -36.44
CA TYR A 62 -27.96 10.50 -36.99
C TYR A 62 -27.93 11.62 -35.92
N PRO A 63 -27.44 12.83 -36.27
CA PRO A 63 -27.30 13.93 -35.32
C PRO A 63 -28.65 14.57 -34.95
N ALA A 64 -28.66 15.32 -33.85
CA ALA A 64 -29.84 16.06 -33.43
C ALA A 64 -30.20 17.15 -34.46
N GLY A 65 -31.47 17.20 -34.88
CA GLY A 65 -31.98 18.17 -35.85
C GLY A 65 -31.86 17.74 -37.33
N ALA A 66 -31.21 16.62 -37.62
CA ALA A 66 -31.23 16.04 -38.97
C ALA A 66 -32.53 15.29 -39.25
N VAL A 67 -32.87 15.17 -40.53
CA VAL A 67 -33.98 14.32 -41.00
C VAL A 67 -33.68 12.88 -40.62
N ARG A 68 -34.67 12.19 -40.04
CA ARG A 68 -34.56 10.79 -39.66
C ARG A 68 -34.39 9.93 -40.93
N PRO A 69 -33.37 9.06 -41.00
CA PRO A 69 -33.25 8.09 -42.09
C PRO A 69 -34.47 7.18 -42.18
N GLU A 70 -34.92 6.83 -43.39
CA GLU A 70 -36.15 6.04 -43.61
C GLU A 70 -36.07 4.63 -43.00
N ASP A 71 -34.86 4.09 -42.88
CA ASP A 71 -34.51 2.79 -42.32
C ASP A 71 -34.32 2.80 -40.80
N ALA A 72 -34.19 3.98 -40.17
CA ALA A 72 -34.05 4.08 -38.73
C ALA A 72 -35.38 3.70 -38.05
N THR A 73 -35.38 2.72 -37.14
CA THR A 73 -36.57 2.27 -36.40
C THR A 73 -36.78 3.01 -35.08
N ASN A 74 -35.69 3.49 -34.47
CA ASN A 74 -35.68 4.22 -33.21
C ASN A 74 -35.58 5.74 -33.43
N GLN A 75 -35.93 6.55 -32.43
CA GLN A 75 -35.85 8.01 -32.49
C GLN A 75 -35.61 8.66 -31.12
N ARG A 76 -35.22 9.94 -31.11
CA ARG A 76 -35.11 10.74 -29.88
C ARG A 76 -36.49 10.93 -29.24
N ASN A 77 -36.56 10.85 -27.91
CA ASN A 77 -37.79 10.98 -27.14
C ASN A 77 -37.58 11.84 -25.88
N GLY A 78 -37.11 13.08 -26.10
CA GLY A 78 -36.91 14.06 -25.05
C GLY A 78 -35.70 13.79 -24.16
N LYS A 79 -35.77 14.32 -22.93
CA LYS A 79 -34.72 14.21 -21.91
C LYS A 79 -35.34 13.82 -20.55
N SER A 80 -34.53 13.28 -19.66
CA SER A 80 -34.90 12.99 -18.27
C SER A 80 -33.91 13.62 -17.31
N GLY A 81 -34.44 14.33 -16.31
CA GLY A 81 -33.62 14.97 -15.31
C GLY A 81 -32.96 13.96 -14.37
N LYS A 82 -31.63 14.05 -14.24
CA LYS A 82 -30.80 13.23 -13.37
C LYS A 82 -29.84 14.14 -12.60
N THR A 83 -29.85 14.04 -11.28
CA THR A 83 -28.86 14.74 -10.45
C THR A 83 -27.63 13.85 -10.31
N VAL A 84 -26.48 14.34 -10.77
CA VAL A 84 -25.19 13.65 -10.73
C VAL A 84 -24.27 14.39 -9.77
N LEU A 85 -23.59 13.64 -8.92
CA LEU A 85 -22.58 14.15 -7.99
C LEU A 85 -21.28 14.37 -8.75
N THR A 86 -20.77 15.61 -8.74
CA THR A 86 -19.50 15.98 -9.33
C THR A 86 -18.54 16.51 -8.27
N ASP A 87 -17.29 16.75 -8.66
CA ASP A 87 -16.29 17.40 -7.79
C ASP A 87 -16.72 18.76 -7.24
N ASP A 88 -17.61 19.49 -7.91
CA ASP A 88 -18.10 20.81 -7.46
C ASP A 88 -19.51 20.73 -6.84
N GLY A 89 -19.95 19.52 -6.48
CA GLY A 89 -21.26 19.26 -5.88
C GLY A 89 -22.32 18.70 -6.84
N PRO A 90 -23.59 18.61 -6.39
CA PRO A 90 -24.68 18.03 -7.16
C PRO A 90 -25.04 18.87 -8.39
N LEU A 91 -25.03 18.24 -9.55
CA LEU A 91 -25.33 18.86 -10.83
C LEU A 91 -26.59 18.24 -11.44
N ARG A 92 -27.64 19.03 -11.64
CA ARG A 92 -28.87 18.59 -12.32
C ARG A 92 -28.68 18.62 -13.82
N LEU A 93 -28.62 17.44 -14.42
CA LEU A 93 -28.44 17.21 -15.86
C LEU A 93 -29.74 16.75 -16.51
N GLU A 94 -29.93 17.14 -17.77
CA GLU A 94 -30.99 16.64 -18.63
C GLU A 94 -30.44 15.55 -19.58
N ILE A 95 -30.61 14.29 -19.19
CA ILE A 95 -30.07 13.12 -19.91
C ILE A 95 -30.96 12.81 -21.13
N PRO A 96 -30.42 12.79 -22.35
CA PRO A 96 -31.21 12.53 -23.55
C PRO A 96 -31.67 11.07 -23.61
N ARG A 97 -32.83 10.84 -24.23
CA ARG A 97 -33.46 9.52 -24.32
C ARG A 97 -33.85 9.17 -25.74
N ASP A 98 -33.84 7.87 -26.04
CA ASP A 98 -34.45 7.29 -27.22
C ASP A 98 -35.89 6.79 -26.92
N ARG A 99 -36.64 6.48 -27.98
CA ARG A 99 -38.03 6.03 -27.90
C ARG A 99 -38.11 4.60 -27.37
N ASP A 100 -37.19 3.76 -27.81
CA ASP A 100 -37.19 2.33 -27.48
C ASP A 100 -36.54 2.03 -26.13
N GLY A 101 -35.92 3.03 -25.49
CA GLY A 101 -35.24 2.88 -24.20
C GLY A 101 -33.95 2.07 -24.28
N SER A 102 -33.44 1.79 -25.47
CA SER A 102 -32.25 0.99 -25.75
C SER A 102 -30.94 1.75 -25.49
N PHE A 103 -30.95 3.09 -25.52
CA PHE A 103 -29.74 3.90 -25.35
C PHE A 103 -29.13 3.73 -23.95
N ALA A 104 -27.89 3.28 -23.87
CA ALA A 104 -27.11 3.17 -22.63
C ALA A 104 -25.92 4.14 -22.70
N PRO A 105 -25.97 5.30 -22.01
CA PRO A 105 -24.88 6.28 -22.07
C PRO A 105 -23.58 5.71 -21.49
N ILE A 106 -22.46 6.10 -22.10
CA ILE A 106 -21.11 5.70 -21.66
C ILE A 106 -20.60 6.67 -20.60
N LEU A 107 -20.74 7.98 -20.84
CA LEU A 107 -20.24 9.02 -19.92
C LEU A 107 -20.90 8.97 -18.54
N ILE A 108 -22.21 8.71 -18.48
CA ILE A 108 -22.95 8.56 -17.22
C ILE A 108 -23.97 7.41 -17.37
N PRO A 109 -23.60 6.18 -17.01
CA PRO A 109 -24.43 4.99 -17.16
C PRO A 109 -25.83 5.11 -16.54
N LYS A 110 -26.77 4.29 -17.01
CA LYS A 110 -28.13 4.25 -16.44
C LYS A 110 -28.05 3.98 -14.93
N HIS A 111 -28.90 4.67 -14.17
CA HIS A 111 -28.96 4.61 -12.69
C HIS A 111 -27.72 5.11 -11.93
N GLU A 112 -26.57 5.31 -12.57
CA GLU A 112 -25.35 5.81 -11.93
C GLU A 112 -25.38 7.32 -11.73
N ARG A 113 -25.32 7.80 -10.48
CA ARG A 113 -25.37 9.24 -10.17
C ARG A 113 -24.00 9.84 -9.89
N ARG A 114 -22.91 9.20 -10.30
CA ARG A 114 -21.53 9.60 -9.99
C ARG A 114 -20.82 10.10 -11.25
N PHE A 115 -19.99 11.12 -11.11
CA PHE A 115 -19.06 11.59 -12.14
C PHE A 115 -17.64 11.23 -11.69
N THR A 116 -16.88 10.56 -12.55
CA THR A 116 -15.58 9.94 -12.23
C THR A 116 -14.55 10.96 -11.72
N GLY A 117 -13.84 10.61 -10.64
CA GLY A 117 -12.80 11.43 -9.98
C GLY A 117 -13.10 11.82 -8.52
N PHE A 118 -14.38 11.86 -8.13
CA PHE A 118 -14.78 12.15 -6.75
C PHE A 118 -14.45 11.00 -5.78
N ASP A 119 -14.68 9.77 -6.24
CA ASP A 119 -14.43 8.54 -5.48
C ASP A 119 -12.92 8.38 -5.19
N ASP A 120 -12.05 8.77 -6.14
CA ASP A 120 -10.59 8.76 -5.98
C ASP A 120 -10.12 9.68 -4.85
N LYS A 121 -10.75 10.85 -4.69
CA LYS A 121 -10.44 11.78 -3.60
C LYS A 121 -10.86 11.19 -2.25
N ILE A 122 -12.02 10.54 -2.18
CA ILE A 122 -12.46 9.82 -0.98
C ILE A 122 -11.47 8.71 -0.61
N ILE A 123 -11.07 7.89 -1.59
CA ILE A 123 -10.10 6.81 -1.40
C ILE A 123 -8.74 7.40 -0.98
N ALA A 124 -8.29 8.49 -1.59
CA ALA A 124 -7.04 9.16 -1.28
C ALA A 124 -7.01 9.74 0.14
N MET A 125 -8.11 10.32 0.62
CA MET A 125 -8.25 10.80 2.00
C MET A 125 -8.30 9.64 2.99
N TYR A 126 -9.07 8.60 2.68
CA TYR A 126 -9.15 7.39 3.49
C TYR A 126 -7.79 6.72 3.63
N ALA A 127 -7.04 6.57 2.53
CA ALA A 127 -5.70 5.99 2.50
C ALA A 127 -4.66 6.79 3.31
N ARG A 128 -4.91 8.07 3.57
CA ARG A 128 -4.09 8.94 4.43
C ARG A 128 -4.44 8.82 5.92
N GLY A 129 -5.41 7.97 6.27
CA GLY A 129 -5.80 7.69 7.64
C GLY A 129 -6.95 8.53 8.17
N MET A 130 -7.61 9.33 7.33
CA MET A 130 -8.81 10.08 7.72
C MET A 130 -9.96 9.10 8.01
N THR A 131 -10.73 9.39 9.04
CA THR A 131 -11.98 8.72 9.39
C THR A 131 -13.09 9.16 8.45
N VAL A 132 -14.17 8.36 8.37
CA VAL A 132 -15.34 8.68 7.54
C VAL A 132 -15.92 10.06 7.91
N ARG A 133 -15.94 10.42 9.20
CA ARG A 133 -16.43 11.72 9.68
C ARG A 133 -15.52 12.88 9.29
N GLU A 134 -14.20 12.68 9.33
CA GLU A 134 -13.25 13.70 8.87
C GLU A 134 -13.33 13.91 7.37
N ILE A 135 -13.53 12.83 6.59
CA ILE A 135 -13.75 12.92 5.15
C ILE A 135 -15.04 13.69 4.85
N GLN A 136 -16.13 13.37 5.56
CA GLN A 136 -17.40 14.09 5.44
C GLN A 136 -17.22 15.58 5.73
N GLY A 137 -16.60 15.93 6.86
CA GLY A 137 -16.35 17.32 7.24
C GLY A 137 -15.50 18.06 6.20
N PHE A 138 -14.41 17.46 5.73
CA PHE A 138 -13.57 18.03 4.69
C PHE A 138 -14.33 18.26 3.38
N LEU A 139 -15.17 17.30 2.96
CA LEU A 139 -15.97 17.44 1.75
C LEU A 139 -17.03 18.53 1.87
N ALA A 140 -17.65 18.67 3.04
CA ALA A 140 -18.60 19.73 3.31
C ALA A 140 -17.94 21.12 3.30
N GLU A 141 -16.77 21.26 3.95
CA GLU A 141 -16.03 22.53 4.02
C GLU A 141 -15.45 22.96 2.67
N GLN A 142 -14.80 22.05 1.95
CA GLN A 142 -14.06 22.39 0.74
C GLN A 142 -14.95 22.46 -0.51
N TYR A 143 -16.01 21.64 -0.58
CA TYR A 143 -16.83 21.49 -1.79
C TYR A 143 -18.31 21.83 -1.55
N GLY A 144 -18.69 22.30 -0.36
CA GLY A 144 -20.09 22.63 -0.03
C GLY A 144 -21.05 21.44 -0.19
N THR A 145 -20.52 20.21 -0.21
CA THR A 145 -21.27 19.01 -0.56
C THR A 145 -21.58 18.22 0.71
N ASP A 146 -22.87 18.03 0.99
CA ASP A 146 -23.30 17.13 2.06
C ASP A 146 -23.22 15.68 1.56
N VAL A 147 -22.26 14.92 2.10
CA VAL A 147 -22.00 13.53 1.73
C VAL A 147 -22.24 12.66 2.95
N SER A 148 -23.08 11.63 2.81
CA SER A 148 -23.38 10.76 3.94
C SER A 148 -22.21 9.83 4.29
N PRO A 149 -22.05 9.45 5.58
CA PRO A 149 -21.07 8.45 6.00
C PRO A 149 -21.21 7.09 5.28
N GLU A 150 -22.46 6.70 4.97
CA GLU A 150 -22.78 5.46 4.25
C GLU A 150 -22.25 5.54 2.82
N PHE A 151 -22.36 6.70 2.17
CA PHE A 151 -21.79 6.89 0.84
C PHE A 151 -20.27 6.73 0.86
N ILE A 152 -19.57 7.42 1.77
CA ILE A 152 -18.11 7.32 1.92
C ILE A 152 -17.70 5.87 2.19
N SER A 153 -18.45 5.16 3.03
CA SER A 153 -18.21 3.75 3.32
C SER A 153 -18.33 2.91 2.05
N SER A 154 -19.42 3.06 1.29
CA SER A 154 -19.65 2.33 0.03
C SER A 154 -18.55 2.55 -1.01
N VAL A 155 -18.02 3.77 -1.13
CA VAL A 155 -16.90 4.09 -2.03
C VAL A 155 -15.64 3.35 -1.59
N THR A 156 -15.36 3.35 -0.29
CA THR A 156 -14.19 2.65 0.22
C THR A 156 -14.36 1.13 0.17
N ASP A 157 -15.57 0.59 0.29
CA ASP A 157 -15.81 -0.85 0.26
C ASP A 157 -15.55 -1.46 -1.12
N ALA A 158 -15.74 -0.68 -2.20
CA ALA A 158 -15.35 -1.10 -3.55
C ALA A 158 -13.86 -1.43 -3.68
N VAL A 159 -13.01 -0.92 -2.78
CA VAL A 159 -11.58 -1.23 -2.74
C VAL A 159 -11.31 -2.69 -2.35
N MET A 160 -12.25 -3.36 -1.66
CA MET A 160 -12.04 -4.74 -1.22
C MET A 160 -11.86 -5.73 -2.37
N ASP A 161 -12.46 -5.47 -3.53
CA ASP A 161 -12.24 -6.30 -4.72
C ASP A 161 -10.77 -6.22 -5.19
N GLU A 162 -10.19 -5.02 -5.20
CA GLU A 162 -8.77 -4.82 -5.50
C GLU A 162 -7.87 -5.49 -4.45
N VAL A 163 -8.26 -5.46 -3.18
CA VAL A 163 -7.54 -6.15 -2.08
C VAL A 163 -7.53 -7.66 -2.34
N SER A 164 -8.67 -8.25 -2.67
CA SER A 164 -8.79 -9.68 -2.94
C SER A 164 -7.96 -10.09 -4.15
N ILE A 165 -7.99 -9.31 -5.24
CA ILE A 165 -7.14 -9.54 -6.42
C ILE A 165 -5.67 -9.47 -6.03
N TRP A 166 -5.27 -8.46 -5.26
CA TRP A 166 -3.89 -8.30 -4.82
C TRP A 166 -3.42 -9.43 -3.89
N GLN A 167 -4.28 -9.91 -2.98
CA GLN A 167 -3.97 -11.04 -2.10
C GLN A 167 -3.83 -12.35 -2.87
N ALA A 168 -4.57 -12.54 -3.97
CA ALA A 168 -4.52 -13.72 -4.81
C ALA A 168 -3.49 -13.64 -5.95
N ARG A 169 -2.79 -12.51 -6.11
CA ARG A 169 -1.91 -12.28 -7.26
C ARG A 169 -0.76 -13.31 -7.32
N PRO A 170 -0.34 -13.71 -8.54
CA PRO A 170 0.84 -14.53 -8.72
C PRO A 170 2.08 -13.85 -8.11
N LEU A 171 2.96 -14.64 -7.52
CA LEU A 171 4.24 -14.23 -6.95
C LEU A 171 5.40 -14.81 -7.77
N GLU A 172 6.56 -14.19 -7.63
CA GLU A 172 7.78 -14.68 -8.29
C GLU A 172 8.21 -16.04 -7.69
N PRO A 173 8.83 -16.91 -8.49
CA PRO A 173 9.17 -18.26 -8.06
C PRO A 173 10.26 -18.29 -6.98
N MET A 174 11.13 -17.28 -6.91
CA MET A 174 12.23 -17.24 -5.94
C MET A 174 12.44 -15.85 -5.34
N TYR A 175 12.55 -15.83 -4.01
CA TYR A 175 12.91 -14.64 -3.24
C TYR A 175 14.20 -14.90 -2.44
N PRO A 176 15.29 -14.14 -2.67
CA PRO A 176 16.52 -14.31 -1.91
C PRO A 176 16.35 -14.03 -0.42
N VAL A 177 15.53 -13.04 -0.07
CA VAL A 177 15.24 -12.70 1.33
C VAL A 177 13.78 -12.35 1.47
N VAL A 178 13.10 -12.93 2.46
CA VAL A 178 11.75 -12.52 2.88
C VAL A 178 11.78 -12.14 4.35
N PHE A 179 11.38 -10.91 4.64
CA PHE A 179 11.20 -10.42 6.00
C PHE A 179 9.76 -10.63 6.44
N PHE A 180 9.57 -11.25 7.60
CA PHE A 180 8.28 -11.37 8.26
C PHE A 180 8.31 -10.51 9.52
N ASP A 181 7.41 -9.55 9.61
CA ASP A 181 7.26 -8.69 10.78
C ASP A 181 5.78 -8.48 11.08
N ALA A 182 5.48 -8.06 12.31
CA ALA A 182 4.13 -7.84 12.75
C ALA A 182 3.94 -6.43 13.32
N LEU A 183 2.75 -5.86 13.12
CA LEU A 183 2.28 -4.71 13.87
C LEU A 183 1.01 -5.07 14.64
N ARG A 184 0.86 -4.50 15.84
CA ARG A 184 -0.35 -4.67 16.65
C ARG A 184 -1.35 -3.57 16.34
N VAL A 185 -2.59 -3.97 16.10
CA VAL A 185 -3.70 -3.06 15.78
C VAL A 185 -4.91 -3.39 16.64
N LYS A 186 -5.61 -2.35 17.11
CA LYS A 186 -6.85 -2.47 17.87
C LYS A 186 -8.01 -2.70 16.91
N ILE A 187 -8.67 -3.85 16.99
CA ILE A 187 -9.80 -4.20 16.14
C ILE A 187 -10.96 -4.69 17.03
N ARG A 188 -12.17 -4.26 16.73
CA ARG A 188 -13.39 -4.71 17.40
C ARG A 188 -13.78 -6.09 16.88
N GLU A 189 -13.98 -7.02 17.79
CA GLU A 189 -14.39 -8.40 17.53
C GLU A 189 -15.38 -8.80 18.64
N GLU A 190 -16.57 -9.27 18.26
CA GLU A 190 -17.62 -9.70 19.20
C GLU A 190 -17.95 -8.63 20.28
N GLY A 191 -18.00 -7.35 19.86
CA GLY A 191 -18.29 -6.22 20.75
C GLY A 191 -17.12 -5.76 21.63
N MET A 192 -15.98 -6.45 21.61
CA MET A 192 -14.79 -6.11 22.40
C MET A 192 -13.64 -5.64 21.50
N VAL A 193 -12.89 -4.63 21.94
CA VAL A 193 -11.68 -4.19 21.22
C VAL A 193 -10.50 -5.05 21.65
N ARG A 194 -9.93 -5.78 20.69
CA ARG A 194 -8.77 -6.67 20.89
C ARG A 194 -7.55 -6.15 20.15
N ASN A 195 -6.36 -6.42 20.69
CA ASN A 195 -5.10 -6.14 20.01
C ASN A 195 -4.72 -7.33 19.12
N LYS A 196 -5.03 -7.27 17.83
CA LYS A 196 -4.67 -8.31 16.84
C LYS A 196 -3.28 -8.06 16.28
N ALA A 197 -2.56 -9.12 15.92
CA ALA A 197 -1.34 -9.00 15.13
C ALA A 197 -1.69 -8.95 13.65
N ILE A 198 -0.98 -8.09 12.93
CA ILE A 198 -1.03 -8.02 11.49
C ILE A 198 0.37 -8.35 10.99
N TYR A 199 0.50 -9.49 10.34
CA TYR A 199 1.75 -9.97 9.77
C TYR A 199 1.89 -9.46 8.35
N LEU A 200 3.11 -9.00 8.04
CA LEU A 200 3.54 -8.52 6.74
C LEU A 200 4.71 -9.36 6.27
N ALA A 201 4.66 -9.78 5.01
CA ALA A 201 5.79 -10.38 4.32
C ALA A 201 6.35 -9.38 3.30
N LEU A 202 7.62 -8.98 3.45
CA LEU A 202 8.35 -8.16 2.50
C LEU A 202 9.43 -9.01 1.84
N GLY A 203 9.28 -9.28 0.54
CA GLY A 203 10.27 -9.97 -0.27
C GLY A 203 11.25 -9.00 -0.91
N ILE A 204 12.51 -9.44 -1.03
CA ILE A 204 13.51 -8.86 -1.91
C ILE A 204 13.56 -9.75 -3.16
N LEU A 205 13.57 -9.15 -4.34
CA LEU A 205 13.70 -9.86 -5.61
C LEU A 205 15.16 -10.03 -6.04
N PRO A 206 15.48 -10.92 -7.00
CA PRO A 206 16.86 -11.14 -7.48
C PRO A 206 17.55 -9.89 -8.06
N ASP A 207 16.77 -8.91 -8.51
CA ASP A 207 17.26 -7.63 -8.99
C ASP A 207 17.45 -6.57 -7.88
N GLY A 208 17.02 -6.88 -6.65
CA GLY A 208 17.14 -6.04 -5.46
C GLY A 208 15.96 -5.10 -5.24
N THR A 209 14.94 -5.17 -6.09
CA THR A 209 13.67 -4.50 -5.84
C THR A 209 12.93 -5.21 -4.70
N ARG A 210 11.93 -4.52 -4.15
CA ARG A 210 11.17 -4.98 -2.99
C ARG A 210 9.74 -5.20 -3.41
N ASP A 211 9.10 -6.20 -2.81
CA ASP A 211 7.68 -6.45 -2.99
C ASP A 211 7.03 -6.83 -1.65
N ILE A 212 5.77 -6.44 -1.47
CA ILE A 212 4.98 -6.86 -0.31
C ILE A 212 4.19 -8.09 -0.72
N LEU A 213 4.57 -9.25 -0.19
CA LEU A 213 4.01 -10.53 -0.63
C LEU A 213 2.61 -10.74 -0.08
N GLY A 214 2.31 -10.22 1.11
CA GLY A 214 0.99 -10.33 1.70
C GLY A 214 0.85 -9.66 3.06
N LEU A 215 -0.40 -9.65 3.52
CA LEU A 215 -0.82 -9.14 4.82
C LEU A 215 -1.87 -10.09 5.41
N TRP A 216 -1.65 -10.52 6.65
CA TRP A 216 -2.54 -11.46 7.35
C TRP A 216 -2.85 -10.95 8.74
N ILE A 217 -4.15 -10.90 9.10
CA ILE A 217 -4.62 -10.56 10.43
C ILE A 217 -4.89 -11.85 11.19
N GLU A 218 -4.36 -11.98 12.39
CA GLU A 218 -4.58 -13.14 13.23
C GLU A 218 -4.66 -12.78 14.72
N ASN A 219 -5.45 -13.55 15.45
CA ASN A 219 -5.64 -13.40 16.90
C ASN A 219 -4.53 -14.10 17.70
N THR A 220 -4.15 -15.31 17.29
CA THR A 220 -3.19 -16.15 18.01
C THR A 220 -2.08 -16.65 17.10
N GLU A 221 -0.84 -16.42 17.51
CA GLU A 221 0.34 -16.92 16.79
C GLU A 221 0.53 -18.40 17.07
N GLY A 222 0.65 -19.22 16.03
CA GLY A 222 0.91 -20.64 16.17
C GLY A 222 1.28 -21.31 14.85
N ALA A 223 1.73 -22.57 14.91
CA ALA A 223 2.21 -23.31 13.75
C ALA A 223 1.15 -23.42 12.63
N LYS A 224 -0.14 -23.56 12.98
CA LYS A 224 -1.24 -23.62 12.00
C LYS A 224 -1.36 -22.34 11.17
N PHE A 225 -1.19 -21.19 11.82
CA PHE A 225 -1.21 -19.89 11.14
C PHE A 225 -0.05 -19.78 10.15
N TRP A 226 1.17 -20.09 10.59
CA TRP A 226 2.34 -20.03 9.72
C TRP A 226 2.27 -21.03 8.56
N MET A 227 1.73 -22.23 8.79
CA MET A 227 1.45 -23.19 7.73
C MET A 227 0.52 -22.61 6.67
N LYS A 228 -0.55 -21.91 7.09
CA LYS A 228 -1.46 -21.21 6.17
C LYS A 228 -0.73 -20.13 5.36
N VAL A 229 0.08 -19.29 6.02
CA VAL A 229 0.84 -18.21 5.36
C VAL A 229 1.81 -18.79 4.32
N PHE A 230 2.62 -19.77 4.69
CA PHE A 230 3.59 -20.34 3.75
C PHE A 230 2.93 -21.14 2.63
N SER A 231 1.84 -21.85 2.92
CA SER A 231 1.06 -22.54 1.88
C SER A 231 0.42 -21.56 0.90
N ASP A 232 -0.09 -20.42 1.38
CA ASP A 232 -0.63 -19.35 0.54
C ASP A 232 0.45 -18.80 -0.42
N LEU A 233 1.64 -18.48 0.11
CA LEU A 233 2.77 -18.04 -0.72
C LEU A 233 3.12 -19.08 -1.78
N LYS A 234 3.14 -20.37 -1.42
CA LYS A 234 3.45 -21.46 -2.34
C LYS A 234 2.39 -21.64 -3.43
N VAL A 235 1.11 -21.59 -3.07
CA VAL A 235 0.00 -21.66 -4.03
C VAL A 235 0.05 -20.51 -5.03
N ARG A 236 0.48 -19.33 -4.57
CA ARG A 236 0.62 -18.14 -5.42
C ARG A 236 1.86 -18.15 -6.32
N GLY A 237 2.71 -19.16 -6.22
CA GLY A 237 3.82 -19.38 -7.15
C GLY A 237 5.21 -19.36 -6.53
N VAL A 238 5.36 -19.04 -5.24
CA VAL A 238 6.66 -19.08 -4.57
C VAL A 238 7.15 -20.52 -4.47
N GLN A 239 8.25 -20.82 -5.15
CA GLN A 239 8.89 -22.14 -5.15
C GLN A 239 10.02 -22.21 -4.14
N ASP A 240 10.78 -21.12 -4.00
CA ASP A 240 11.93 -21.06 -3.10
C ASP A 240 12.08 -19.72 -2.37
N ILE A 241 12.53 -19.81 -1.12
CA ILE A 241 12.94 -18.69 -0.28
C ILE A 241 14.34 -19.05 0.24
N LEU A 242 15.36 -18.26 -0.08
CA LEU A 242 16.72 -18.60 0.37
C LEU A 242 16.89 -18.30 1.86
N ILE A 243 16.45 -17.10 2.29
CA ILE A 243 16.52 -16.65 3.67
C ILE A 243 15.18 -16.08 4.13
N ALA A 244 14.62 -16.62 5.21
CA ALA A 244 13.49 -16.05 5.92
C ALA A 244 13.97 -15.34 7.19
N VAL A 245 13.68 -14.04 7.32
CA VAL A 245 14.08 -13.21 8.46
C VAL A 245 12.88 -12.92 9.35
N THR A 246 12.95 -13.24 10.63
CA THR A 246 11.82 -13.12 11.59
C THR A 246 12.27 -12.78 13.01
N ASP A 247 11.37 -12.31 13.86
CA ASP A 247 11.62 -12.02 15.29
C ASP A 247 11.40 -13.26 16.20
N GLY A 248 11.78 -14.45 15.74
CA GLY A 248 11.70 -15.67 16.56
C GLY A 248 10.28 -16.13 16.91
N LEU A 249 9.33 -15.93 16.00
CA LEU A 249 7.89 -16.21 16.17
C LEU A 249 7.61 -17.70 16.42
N LYS A 250 6.69 -18.00 17.35
CA LYS A 250 6.35 -19.37 17.77
C LYS A 250 5.69 -20.16 16.63
N GLY A 251 6.11 -21.42 16.44
CA GLY A 251 5.54 -22.32 15.44
C GLY A 251 5.95 -22.02 13.98
N MET A 252 6.73 -20.96 13.77
CA MET A 252 7.22 -20.58 12.45
C MET A 252 8.32 -21.51 11.92
N PRO A 253 9.32 -21.94 12.72
CA PRO A 253 10.36 -22.86 12.22
C PRO A 253 9.81 -24.17 11.68
N GLU A 254 8.86 -24.77 12.40
CA GLU A 254 8.25 -26.05 12.03
C GLU A 254 7.43 -25.90 10.74
N ALA A 255 6.65 -24.82 10.64
CA ALA A 255 5.86 -24.55 9.45
C ALA A 255 6.72 -24.23 8.23
N LEU A 256 7.79 -23.45 8.42
CA LEU A 256 8.70 -23.10 7.34
C LEU A 256 9.43 -24.34 6.83
N GLY A 257 9.95 -25.18 7.74
CA GLY A 257 10.62 -26.42 7.37
C GLY A 257 9.71 -27.41 6.64
N ALA A 258 8.40 -27.39 6.90
CA ALA A 258 7.43 -28.24 6.20
C ALA A 258 7.14 -27.75 4.76
N VAL A 259 7.07 -26.44 4.54
CA VAL A 259 6.66 -25.87 3.23
C VAL A 259 7.86 -25.54 2.34
N PHE A 260 8.93 -25.00 2.94
CA PHE A 260 10.18 -24.58 2.30
C PHE A 260 11.40 -25.15 3.08
N PRO A 261 11.66 -26.47 2.97
CA PRO A 261 12.66 -27.16 3.79
C PRO A 261 14.10 -26.68 3.60
N ALA A 262 14.41 -26.10 2.43
CA ALA A 262 15.74 -25.61 2.11
C ALA A 262 15.99 -24.15 2.52
N THR A 263 14.97 -23.46 3.08
CA THR A 263 15.09 -22.07 3.52
C THR A 263 15.92 -21.96 4.80
N THR A 264 16.88 -21.03 4.81
CA THR A 264 17.58 -20.67 6.05
C THR A 264 16.72 -19.72 6.89
N LEU A 265 16.33 -20.15 8.09
CA LEU A 265 15.63 -19.30 9.04
C LEU A 265 16.64 -18.46 9.84
N GLN A 266 16.54 -17.14 9.72
CA GLN A 266 17.39 -16.18 10.42
C GLN A 266 16.57 -15.36 11.42
N THR A 267 16.99 -15.34 12.69
CA THR A 267 16.43 -14.39 13.65
C THR A 267 16.92 -12.98 13.36
N CYS A 268 16.01 -12.02 13.33
CA CYS A 268 16.31 -10.65 13.02
C CYS A 268 17.11 -10.00 14.16
N ILE A 269 18.39 -9.73 13.90
CA ILE A 269 19.26 -9.10 14.89
C ILE A 269 18.81 -7.69 15.27
N VAL A 270 18.11 -6.98 14.37
CA VAL A 270 17.61 -5.65 14.69
C VAL A 270 16.50 -5.69 15.72
N HIS A 271 15.59 -6.67 15.66
CA HIS A 271 14.57 -6.82 16.69
C HIS A 271 15.21 -7.15 18.05
N LEU A 272 16.24 -8.01 18.06
CA LEU A 272 17.03 -8.30 19.26
C LEU A 272 17.72 -7.05 19.82
N ILE A 273 18.32 -6.21 18.96
CA ILE A 273 18.92 -4.93 19.34
C ILE A 273 17.86 -3.97 19.89
N ARG A 274 16.72 -3.80 19.21
CA ARG A 274 15.64 -2.90 19.68
C ARG A 274 15.11 -3.33 21.04
N HIS A 275 14.81 -4.62 21.21
CA HIS A 275 14.42 -5.20 22.49
C HIS A 275 15.48 -4.92 23.57
N SER A 276 16.76 -5.01 23.22
CA SER A 276 17.85 -4.67 24.15
C SER A 276 17.81 -3.19 24.57
N LEU A 277 17.55 -2.28 23.62
CA LEU A 277 17.49 -0.83 23.87
C LEU A 277 16.24 -0.40 24.65
N ASP A 278 15.19 -1.22 24.72
CA ASP A 278 13.99 -0.94 25.50
C ASP A 278 14.24 -1.06 27.01
N TYR A 279 15.26 -1.80 27.44
CA TYR A 279 15.71 -1.81 28.84
C TYR A 279 16.52 -0.57 29.22
N ALA A 280 17.00 0.21 28.25
CA ALA A 280 17.87 1.35 28.48
C ALA A 280 17.12 2.69 28.47
N SER A 281 17.51 3.57 29.40
CA SER A 281 17.09 4.98 29.41
C SER A 281 17.56 5.71 28.13
N TRP A 282 16.90 6.81 27.78
CA TRP A 282 17.26 7.58 26.56
C TRP A 282 18.75 7.99 26.53
N LYS A 283 19.34 8.33 27.68
CA LYS A 283 20.77 8.70 27.79
C LYS A 283 21.70 7.52 27.52
N ASP A 284 21.30 6.33 27.96
CA ASP A 284 22.10 5.10 27.90
C ASP A 284 22.00 4.38 26.55
N ARG A 285 20.89 4.56 25.81
CA ARG A 285 20.63 3.86 24.55
C ARG A 285 21.76 3.95 23.54
N ARG A 286 22.40 5.13 23.40
CA ARG A 286 23.51 5.31 22.45
C ARG A 286 24.74 4.51 22.85
N GLY A 287 25.06 4.48 24.15
CA GLY A 287 26.19 3.72 24.67
C GLY A 287 25.96 2.22 24.58
N LEU A 288 24.77 1.75 24.97
CA LEU A 288 24.38 0.35 24.84
C LEU A 288 24.40 -0.13 23.37
N ALA A 289 23.86 0.66 22.44
CA ALA A 289 23.90 0.33 21.01
C ALA A 289 25.33 0.20 20.47
N ALA A 290 26.25 1.07 20.93
CA ALA A 290 27.65 1.02 20.55
C ALA A 290 28.34 -0.23 21.13
N ALA A 291 28.03 -0.59 22.37
CA ALA A 291 28.58 -1.78 23.04
C ALA A 291 28.07 -3.11 22.42
N LEU A 292 26.86 -3.14 21.87
CA LEU A 292 26.33 -4.32 21.16
C LEU A 292 26.87 -4.46 19.74
N LYS A 293 27.42 -3.40 19.14
CA LYS A 293 27.88 -3.38 17.74
C LYS A 293 28.96 -4.41 17.41
N PRO A 294 30.03 -4.56 18.22
CA PRO A 294 31.08 -5.54 17.97
C PRO A 294 30.54 -6.94 17.74
N ILE A 295 29.56 -7.38 18.55
CA ILE A 295 28.94 -8.71 18.49
C ILE A 295 28.46 -9.06 17.08
N TYR A 296 27.62 -8.22 16.48
CA TYR A 296 27.05 -8.50 15.16
C TYR A 296 27.91 -8.01 13.99
N SER A 297 28.95 -7.25 14.25
CA SER A 297 29.94 -6.85 13.23
C SER A 297 31.12 -7.81 13.14
N ALA A 298 31.22 -8.78 14.03
CA ALA A 298 32.30 -9.76 14.09
C ALA A 298 32.42 -10.57 12.78
N THR A 299 33.64 -11.01 12.48
CA THR A 299 33.97 -11.70 11.22
C THR A 299 33.35 -13.09 11.13
N GLY A 300 33.20 -13.78 12.26
CA GLY A 300 32.62 -15.13 12.35
C GLY A 300 31.99 -15.40 13.72
N ALA A 301 31.40 -16.59 13.88
CA ALA A 301 30.66 -16.98 15.07
C ALA A 301 31.52 -16.99 16.35
N GLU A 302 32.76 -17.50 16.27
CA GLU A 302 33.69 -17.54 17.43
C GLU A 302 34.09 -16.14 17.89
N ALA A 303 34.40 -15.25 16.94
CA ALA A 303 34.69 -13.86 17.25
C ALA A 303 33.47 -13.16 17.85
N ALA A 304 32.28 -13.41 17.31
CA ALA A 304 31.03 -12.86 17.86
C ALA A 304 30.74 -13.35 19.28
N GLN A 305 31.04 -14.63 19.56
CA GLN A 305 30.90 -15.20 20.89
C GLN A 305 31.86 -14.54 21.88
N THR A 306 33.11 -14.33 21.46
CA THR A 306 34.11 -13.59 22.26
C THR A 306 33.63 -12.17 22.58
N GLU A 307 33.05 -11.47 21.59
CA GLU A 307 32.48 -10.13 21.79
C GLU A 307 31.24 -10.15 22.72
N LEU A 308 30.41 -11.20 22.67
CA LEU A 308 29.28 -11.37 23.59
C LEU A 308 29.76 -11.62 25.03
N ASP A 309 30.79 -12.46 25.20
CA ASP A 309 31.43 -12.73 26.49
C ASP A 309 32.04 -11.44 27.07
N ALA A 310 32.74 -10.65 26.23
CA ALA A 310 33.30 -9.36 26.61
C ALA A 310 32.20 -8.34 26.96
N PHE A 311 31.10 -8.30 26.21
CA PHE A 311 29.95 -7.45 26.51
C PHE A 311 29.35 -7.80 27.88
N GLU A 312 29.16 -9.09 28.17
CA GLU A 312 28.65 -9.59 29.45
C GLU A 312 29.52 -9.20 30.64
N GLN A 313 30.84 -9.26 30.48
CA GLN A 313 31.81 -8.87 31.51
C GLN A 313 31.98 -7.35 31.63
N GLY A 314 31.67 -6.60 30.57
CA GLY A 314 31.82 -5.14 30.53
C GLY A 314 30.75 -4.37 31.28
N GLU A 315 30.97 -3.06 31.43
CA GLU A 315 30.07 -2.13 32.15
C GLU A 315 28.61 -2.25 31.67
N TRP A 316 28.39 -2.33 30.36
CA TRP A 316 27.05 -2.39 29.77
C TRP A 316 26.36 -3.74 30.03
N GLY A 317 27.07 -4.86 29.99
CA GLY A 317 26.50 -6.18 30.32
C GLY A 317 26.14 -6.30 31.79
N GLN A 318 27.01 -5.80 32.68
CA GLN A 318 26.75 -5.76 34.12
C GLN A 318 25.59 -4.83 34.49
N LYS A 319 25.46 -3.69 33.79
CA LYS A 319 24.35 -2.75 33.97
C LYS A 319 23.02 -3.30 33.42
N PHE A 320 23.08 -4.13 32.37
CA PHE A 320 21.90 -4.69 31.69
C PHE A 320 21.96 -6.23 31.58
N PRO A 321 21.93 -6.98 32.70
CA PRO A 321 22.04 -8.43 32.68
C PRO A 321 20.87 -9.11 31.95
N THR A 322 19.71 -8.45 31.87
CA THR A 322 18.55 -8.92 31.09
C THR A 322 18.84 -8.94 29.59
N VAL A 323 19.65 -7.99 29.09
CA VAL A 323 20.08 -7.95 27.69
C VAL A 323 21.00 -9.12 27.40
N VAL A 324 21.99 -9.37 28.25
CA VAL A 324 22.88 -10.53 28.13
C VAL A 324 22.07 -11.83 28.06
N ALA A 325 21.13 -12.03 29.00
CA ALA A 325 20.28 -13.21 29.03
C ALA A 325 19.44 -13.37 27.75
N ALA A 326 18.92 -12.28 27.19
CA ALA A 326 18.16 -12.31 25.94
C ALA A 326 19.03 -12.75 24.75
N TRP A 327 20.25 -12.20 24.64
CA TRP A 327 21.19 -12.58 23.58
C TRP A 327 21.64 -14.04 23.70
N ARG A 328 21.96 -14.51 24.92
CA ARG A 328 22.32 -15.91 25.17
C ARG A 328 21.21 -16.89 24.79
N ARG A 329 19.95 -16.58 25.14
CA ARG A 329 18.79 -17.42 24.77
C ARG A 329 18.53 -17.46 23.28
N ALA A 330 18.81 -16.38 22.57
CA ALA A 330 18.63 -16.28 21.14
C ALA A 330 19.85 -16.76 20.33
N TRP A 331 20.97 -17.08 21.00
CA TRP A 331 22.28 -17.20 20.37
C TRP A 331 22.32 -18.23 19.24
N ASP A 332 21.78 -19.43 19.46
CA ASP A 332 21.71 -20.49 18.45
C ASP A 332 20.97 -20.06 17.18
N ARG A 333 20.03 -19.12 17.30
CA ARG A 333 19.26 -18.57 16.18
C ARG A 333 19.91 -17.33 15.57
N VAL A 334 20.89 -16.74 16.25
CA VAL A 334 21.72 -15.64 15.76
C VAL A 334 22.93 -16.17 15.01
N ILE A 335 23.56 -17.27 15.47
CA ILE A 335 24.76 -17.87 14.85
C ILE A 335 24.69 -18.00 13.32
N PRO A 336 23.58 -18.46 12.69
CA PRO A 336 23.49 -18.60 11.23
C PRO A 336 23.82 -17.30 10.47
N PHE A 337 23.62 -16.14 11.12
CA PHE A 337 23.94 -14.82 10.56
C PHE A 337 25.41 -14.69 10.16
N PHE A 338 26.31 -15.32 10.91
CA PHE A 338 27.75 -15.25 10.67
C PHE A 338 28.21 -16.17 9.53
N ALA A 339 27.38 -17.11 9.07
CA ALA A 339 27.68 -17.88 7.86
C ALA A 339 27.57 -17.03 6.59
N PHE A 340 26.83 -15.91 6.64
CA PHE A 340 26.66 -15.03 5.50
C PHE A 340 27.84 -14.08 5.30
N PRO A 341 28.25 -13.77 4.06
CA PRO A 341 29.24 -12.73 3.76
C PRO A 341 28.74 -11.33 4.19
N PRO A 342 29.65 -10.37 4.45
CA PRO A 342 29.28 -9.02 4.93
C PRO A 342 28.24 -8.30 4.07
N ALA A 343 28.27 -8.47 2.74
CA ALA A 343 27.31 -7.87 1.83
C ALA A 343 25.88 -8.43 2.03
N VAL A 344 25.75 -9.74 2.24
CA VAL A 344 24.47 -10.41 2.54
C VAL A 344 23.99 -10.05 3.93
N ARG A 345 24.89 -10.07 4.92
CA ARG A 345 24.57 -9.60 6.29
C ARG A 345 23.96 -8.21 6.24
N LYS A 346 24.58 -7.28 5.50
CA LYS A 346 24.06 -5.90 5.35
C LYS A 346 22.63 -5.86 4.85
N VAL A 347 22.24 -6.72 3.90
CA VAL A 347 20.84 -6.83 3.47
C VAL A 347 19.94 -7.30 4.62
N ILE A 348 20.36 -8.34 5.35
CA ILE A 348 19.56 -8.98 6.42
C ILE A 348 19.39 -8.05 7.63
N TYR A 349 20.46 -7.39 8.11
CA TYR A 349 20.38 -6.54 9.30
C TYR A 349 19.96 -5.11 8.99
N THR A 350 19.87 -4.68 7.73
CA THR A 350 19.29 -3.36 7.41
C THR A 350 17.77 -3.47 7.31
N THR A 351 17.09 -3.63 8.44
CA THR A 351 15.62 -3.69 8.49
C THR A 351 14.93 -2.39 8.10
N ASN A 352 15.66 -1.35 7.71
CA ASN A 352 15.15 -0.10 7.18
C ASN A 352 14.01 -0.31 6.16
N ALA A 353 14.07 -1.36 5.34
CA ALA A 353 13.01 -1.66 4.39
C ALA A 353 11.68 -1.95 5.09
N ILE A 354 11.59 -2.99 5.91
CA ILE A 354 10.35 -3.38 6.59
C ILE A 354 9.97 -2.43 7.73
N GLU A 355 10.96 -1.85 8.42
CA GLU A 355 10.73 -0.87 9.48
C GLU A 355 10.16 0.43 8.93
N SER A 356 10.63 0.91 7.78
CA SER A 356 10.09 2.13 7.16
C SER A 356 8.62 1.93 6.75
N VAL A 357 8.27 0.74 6.25
CA VAL A 357 6.89 0.35 5.96
C VAL A 357 6.07 0.34 7.25
N ASN A 358 6.52 -0.40 8.26
CA ASN A 358 5.81 -0.51 9.53
C ASN A 358 5.66 0.83 10.26
N ALA A 359 6.64 1.73 10.17
CA ALA A 359 6.54 3.09 10.73
C ALA A 359 5.47 3.93 10.03
N ARG A 360 5.39 3.86 8.69
CA ARG A 360 4.35 4.55 7.91
C ARG A 360 2.96 3.96 8.17
N LEU A 361 2.84 2.64 8.24
CA LEU A 361 1.58 1.97 8.62
C LEU A 361 1.14 2.36 10.04
N ARG A 362 2.06 2.35 11.02
CA ARG A 362 1.78 2.80 12.39
C ARG A 362 1.29 4.23 12.44
N LYS A 363 1.86 5.13 11.63
CA LYS A 363 1.42 6.54 11.54
C LYS A 363 -0.04 6.64 11.07
N ILE A 364 -0.41 5.87 10.04
CA ILE A 364 -1.77 5.87 9.46
C ILE A 364 -2.78 5.20 10.40
N VAL A 365 -2.39 4.12 11.08
CA VAL A 365 -3.27 3.41 12.03
C VAL A 365 -3.52 4.25 13.30
N LYS A 366 -2.51 5.00 13.77
CA LYS A 366 -2.58 5.75 15.04
C LYS A 366 -3.75 6.74 15.07
N THR A 367 -4.12 7.35 13.96
CA THR A 367 -5.21 8.35 13.88
C THR A 367 -6.60 7.75 14.08
N ARG A 368 -6.79 6.44 13.85
CA ARG A 368 -8.10 5.78 13.93
C ARG A 368 -8.50 5.28 15.31
N GLY A 369 -7.55 5.09 16.22
CA GLY A 369 -7.78 4.52 17.55
C GLY A 369 -8.10 3.02 17.55
N HIS A 370 -9.19 2.59 16.90
CA HIS A 370 -9.54 1.18 16.66
C HIS A 370 -10.34 0.99 15.36
N PHE A 371 -10.30 -0.21 14.79
CA PHE A 371 -11.09 -0.59 13.62
C PHE A 371 -12.39 -1.31 14.01
N PRO A 372 -13.47 -1.16 13.23
CA PRO A 372 -14.72 -1.85 13.48
C PRO A 372 -14.67 -3.33 13.09
N THR A 373 -13.85 -3.72 12.10
CA THR A 373 -13.73 -5.09 11.57
C THR A 373 -12.31 -5.35 11.04
N ASP A 374 -11.98 -6.62 10.83
CA ASP A 374 -10.72 -7.04 10.18
C ASP A 374 -10.64 -6.54 8.73
N GLU A 375 -11.76 -6.51 8.01
CA GLU A 375 -11.85 -5.98 6.64
C GLU A 375 -11.51 -4.49 6.60
N ALA A 376 -12.04 -3.69 7.53
CA ALA A 376 -11.74 -2.26 7.59
C ALA A 376 -10.25 -1.99 7.88
N ALA A 377 -9.62 -2.84 8.70
CA ALA A 377 -8.18 -2.78 8.95
C ALA A 377 -7.38 -3.16 7.68
N THR A 378 -7.74 -4.29 7.06
CA THR A 378 -7.12 -4.78 5.82
C THR A 378 -7.18 -3.74 4.72
N LYS A 379 -8.36 -3.17 4.48
CA LYS A 379 -8.59 -2.12 3.48
C LYS A 379 -7.67 -0.92 3.66
N LEU A 380 -7.60 -0.34 4.86
CA LEU A 380 -6.75 0.82 5.12
C LEU A 380 -5.26 0.48 4.95
N LEU A 381 -4.85 -0.67 5.49
CA LEU A 381 -3.45 -1.09 5.43
C LEU A 381 -3.02 -1.37 4.01
N TRP A 382 -3.86 -2.02 3.20
CA TRP A 382 -3.60 -2.24 1.80
C TRP A 382 -3.49 -0.93 1.02
N LEU A 383 -4.41 0.02 1.22
CA LEU A 383 -4.32 1.35 0.59
C LEU A 383 -3.04 2.10 0.99
N ALA A 384 -2.65 1.99 2.26
CA ALA A 384 -1.40 2.56 2.74
C ALA A 384 -0.18 1.89 2.09
N LEU A 385 -0.18 0.55 1.99
CA LEU A 385 0.86 -0.21 1.30
C LEU A 385 0.96 0.20 -0.17
N ARG A 386 -0.16 0.27 -0.89
CA ARG A 386 -0.24 0.73 -2.29
C ARG A 386 0.44 2.08 -2.49
N ASN A 387 0.17 3.03 -1.60
CA ASN A 387 0.81 4.35 -1.65
C ASN A 387 2.31 4.30 -1.30
N ILE A 388 2.71 3.45 -0.34
CA ILE A 388 4.12 3.29 0.06
C ILE A 388 4.95 2.65 -1.07
N THR A 389 4.38 1.66 -1.75
CA THR A 389 5.08 0.90 -2.80
C THR A 389 5.09 1.63 -4.14
N ALA A 390 4.17 2.56 -4.40
CA ALA A 390 4.18 3.40 -5.61
C ALA A 390 5.50 4.17 -5.80
N ASP A 391 6.18 4.54 -4.71
CA ASP A 391 7.46 5.25 -4.76
C ASP A 391 8.68 4.31 -4.95
N TRP A 392 8.48 2.99 -4.97
CA TRP A 392 9.58 2.02 -5.05
C TRP A 392 10.05 1.85 -6.49
N SER A 393 11.13 2.55 -6.85
CA SER A 393 11.69 2.51 -8.21
C SER A 393 13.15 2.04 -8.28
N ARG A 394 13.82 1.82 -7.14
CA ARG A 394 15.26 1.53 -7.10
C ARG A 394 15.59 0.35 -6.21
N ALA A 395 16.49 -0.50 -6.72
CA ALA A 395 17.17 -1.52 -5.93
C ALA A 395 18.02 -0.86 -4.82
N ALA A 396 18.25 -1.59 -3.73
CA ALA A 396 19.13 -1.12 -2.66
C ALA A 396 20.54 -0.82 -3.20
N HIS A 397 21.16 0.28 -2.73
CA HIS A 397 22.45 0.78 -3.23
C HIS A 397 23.55 -0.29 -3.27
N ASP A 398 23.57 -1.19 -2.28
CA ASP A 398 24.60 -2.23 -2.13
C ASP A 398 24.15 -3.61 -2.65
N TRP A 399 23.02 -3.67 -3.37
CA TRP A 399 22.44 -4.94 -3.79
C TRP A 399 23.37 -5.74 -4.69
N LYS A 400 24.09 -5.11 -5.63
CA LYS A 400 24.94 -5.84 -6.58
C LYS A 400 26.04 -6.66 -5.89
N ALA A 401 26.62 -6.15 -4.81
CA ALA A 401 27.61 -6.88 -4.03
C ALA A 401 26.96 -8.08 -3.32
N ALA A 402 25.78 -7.90 -2.70
CA ALA A 402 25.06 -8.98 -2.04
C ALA A 402 24.56 -10.03 -3.03
N MET A 403 24.06 -9.62 -4.19
CA MET A 403 23.57 -10.47 -5.28
C MET A 403 24.62 -11.46 -5.76
N ASN A 404 25.86 -10.99 -5.97
CA ASN A 404 26.96 -11.89 -6.35
C ASN A 404 27.24 -12.93 -5.27
N GLN A 405 27.15 -12.54 -3.99
CA GLN A 405 27.33 -13.48 -2.88
C GLN A 405 26.15 -14.47 -2.78
N PHE A 406 24.92 -14.05 -3.03
CA PHE A 406 23.77 -14.97 -3.10
C PHE A 406 23.96 -16.00 -4.21
N ALA A 407 24.40 -15.58 -5.40
CA ALA A 407 24.67 -16.48 -6.52
C ALA A 407 25.78 -17.51 -6.21
N ILE A 408 26.78 -17.13 -5.42
CA ILE A 408 27.86 -18.05 -4.99
C ILE A 408 27.36 -19.03 -3.92
N LEU A 409 26.63 -18.54 -2.91
CA LEU A 409 26.23 -19.34 -1.75
C LEU A 409 25.08 -20.32 -2.04
N TYR A 410 24.19 -19.93 -2.93
CA TYR A 410 22.96 -20.68 -3.22
C TYR A 410 22.93 -21.25 -4.64
N GLU A 411 23.98 -20.99 -5.44
CA GLU A 411 24.23 -21.60 -6.74
C GLU A 411 22.97 -21.68 -7.64
N ASP A 412 22.49 -22.89 -7.92
CA ASP A 412 21.34 -23.20 -8.76
C ASP A 412 20.00 -22.69 -8.20
N ARG A 413 19.91 -22.47 -6.89
CA ARG A 413 18.72 -21.91 -6.25
C ARG A 413 18.57 -20.41 -6.44
N PHE A 414 19.66 -19.68 -6.71
CA PHE A 414 19.58 -18.25 -7.01
C PHE A 414 19.26 -18.03 -8.49
N THR A 415 18.00 -18.17 -8.86
CA THR A 415 17.49 -17.91 -10.20
C THR A 415 17.24 -16.41 -10.45
N ARG A 416 17.73 -15.91 -11.59
CA ARG A 416 17.18 -14.69 -12.19
C ARG A 416 16.29 -15.15 -13.31
N ASN A 417 15.01 -14.80 -13.27
CA ASN A 417 14.18 -14.86 -14.46
C ASN A 417 14.86 -13.97 -15.50
N HIS A 418 15.54 -14.61 -16.46
CA HIS A 418 16.07 -13.94 -17.62
C HIS A 418 14.86 -13.47 -18.41
N LEU A 419 14.81 -12.14 -18.62
CA LEU A 419 13.96 -11.37 -19.55
C LEU A 419 12.87 -12.14 -20.30
#